data_AF-A0AAU3SZ81-F1
#
_entry.id   AF-A0AAU3SZ81-F1
#
_cell.length_a   1.000
_cell.length_b   1.000
_cell.length_c   1.000
_cell.angle_alpha   90.00
_cell.angle_beta   90.00
_cell.angle_gamma   90.00
#
_symmetry.space_group_name_H-M   'P 1'
#
loop_
_entity.id
_entity.type
_entity.pdbx_description
1 polymer ?
#
loop_
_entity_poly.entity_id
_entity_poly.type
_entity_poly.pdbx_seq_one_letter_code
_entity_poly.pdbx_strand_id
1 'polypeptide(L)'
;MSNIDTIKNFVITEFLPGTAAAELAVDHDLLNDGVIDSLGVLKLIAWVEDRFELAVGDADLDPNNFRSVEAIDTFITEARRTAAA
;
A
#
# COMPACT_ATOMS: atom_id res chain seq x y z
N MET A 1 -10.13 5.61 -10.68
CA MET A 1 -9.40 4.37 -11.00
C MET A 1 -8.78 3.92 -9.69
N SER A 2 -9.26 2.83 -9.12
CA SER A 2 -8.66 2.28 -7.90
C SER A 2 -7.38 1.53 -8.25
N ASN A 3 -6.33 1.76 -7.47
CA ASN A 3 -5.02 1.12 -7.61
C ASN A 3 -4.92 -0.18 -6.82
N ILE A 4 -6.04 -0.59 -6.19
CA ILE A 4 -6.21 -1.79 -5.36
C ILE A 4 -5.58 -3.03 -5.99
N ASP A 5 -5.89 -3.35 -7.25
CA ASP A 5 -5.34 -4.54 -7.90
C ASP A 5 -3.81 -4.52 -8.00
N THR A 6 -3.24 -3.33 -8.19
CA THR A 6 -1.78 -3.16 -8.26
C THR A 6 -1.14 -3.35 -6.90
N ILE A 7 -1.73 -2.73 -5.86
CA ILE A 7 -1.26 -2.86 -4.48
C ILE A 7 -1.36 -4.32 -4.03
N LYS A 8 -2.49 -4.98 -4.26
CA LYS A 8 -2.66 -6.40 -3.96
C LYS A 8 -1.58 -7.23 -4.63
N ASN A 9 -1.37 -7.06 -5.93
CA ASN A 9 -0.40 -7.85 -6.68
C ASN A 9 1.03 -7.67 -6.15
N PHE A 10 1.42 -6.44 -5.80
CA PHE A 10 2.68 -6.17 -5.14
C PHE A 10 2.77 -6.87 -3.78
N VAL A 11 1.73 -6.73 -2.94
CA VAL A 11 1.72 -7.31 -1.61
C VAL A 11 1.82 -8.84 -1.65
N ILE A 12 1.15 -9.49 -2.59
CA ILE A 12 1.19 -10.95 -2.73
C ILE A 12 2.54 -11.41 -3.25
N THR A 13 3.12 -10.68 -4.21
CA THR A 13 4.40 -11.04 -4.80
C THR A 13 5.54 -10.87 -3.78
N GLU A 14 5.51 -9.81 -2.98
CA GLU A 14 6.57 -9.50 -2.02
C GLU A 14 6.36 -10.14 -0.63
N PHE A 15 5.12 -10.25 -0.15
CA PHE A 15 4.80 -10.63 1.23
C PHE A 15 4.00 -11.94 1.37
N LEU A 16 3.12 -12.28 0.43
CA LEU A 16 2.29 -13.49 0.47
C LEU A 16 2.47 -14.40 -0.75
N PRO A 17 3.68 -14.93 -0.99
CA PRO A 17 3.92 -15.79 -2.14
C PRO A 17 3.08 -17.07 -2.03
N GLY A 18 2.11 -17.24 -2.94
CA GLY A 18 1.24 -18.41 -3.01
C GLY A 18 -0.21 -18.18 -2.57
N THR A 19 -0.57 -16.98 -2.10
CA THR A 19 -1.96 -16.58 -1.83
C THR A 19 -2.58 -15.87 -3.04
N ALA A 20 -3.87 -16.06 -3.32
CA ALA A 20 -4.49 -15.35 -4.44
C ALA A 20 -4.91 -13.92 -4.05
N ALA A 21 -4.84 -12.98 -5.00
CA ALA A 21 -5.29 -11.59 -4.78
C ALA A 21 -6.78 -11.47 -4.44
N ALA A 22 -7.56 -12.48 -4.83
CA ALA A 22 -8.97 -12.59 -4.49
C ALA A 22 -9.21 -12.95 -3.03
N GLU A 23 -8.25 -13.62 -2.37
CA GLU A 23 -8.36 -14.01 -0.95
C GLU A 23 -7.97 -12.85 -0.02
N LEU A 24 -7.15 -11.92 -0.51
CA LEU A 24 -6.80 -10.72 0.24
C LEU A 24 -7.93 -9.69 0.15
N ALA A 25 -8.69 -9.52 1.24
CA ALA A 25 -9.69 -8.47 1.32
C ALA A 25 -9.03 -7.09 1.37
N VAL A 26 -9.71 -6.06 0.85
CA VAL A 26 -9.14 -4.70 0.82
C VAL A 26 -9.08 -4.03 2.19
N ASP A 27 -10.00 -4.42 3.06
CA ASP A 27 -10.07 -4.04 4.49
C ASP A 27 -9.24 -4.98 5.38
N HIS A 28 -8.51 -5.92 4.79
CA HIS A 28 -7.67 -6.85 5.56
C HIS A 28 -6.50 -6.11 6.19
N ASP A 29 -6.24 -6.40 7.47
CA ASP A 29 -5.21 -5.73 8.26
C ASP A 29 -3.85 -6.44 8.09
N LEU A 30 -3.11 -6.01 7.07
CA LEU A 30 -1.81 -6.55 6.65
C LEU A 30 -0.75 -6.47 7.76
N LEU A 31 -0.82 -5.44 8.60
CA LEU A 31 0.13 -5.27 9.70
C LEU A 31 -0.21 -6.20 10.87
N ASN A 32 -1.49 -6.29 11.24
CA ASN A 32 -1.92 -7.11 12.36
C ASN A 32 -1.83 -8.61 12.07
N ASP A 33 -2.08 -9.03 10.82
CA ASP A 33 -1.92 -10.43 10.40
C ASP A 33 -0.42 -10.80 10.22
N GLY A 34 0.48 -9.82 10.30
CA GLY A 34 1.93 -10.01 10.15
C GLY A 34 2.36 -10.22 8.69
N VAL A 35 1.53 -9.82 7.73
CA VAL A 35 1.85 -9.84 6.31
C VAL A 35 2.93 -8.81 6.00
N ILE A 36 2.78 -7.60 6.56
CA ILE A 36 3.73 -6.50 6.38
C ILE A 36 4.35 -6.15 7.72
N ASP A 37 5.67 -6.31 7.81
CA ASP A 37 6.49 -5.79 8.91
C ASP A 37 6.85 -4.30 8.70
N SER A 38 7.44 -3.67 9.71
CA SER A 38 7.93 -2.29 9.64
C SER A 38 8.90 -2.04 8.48
N LEU A 39 9.69 -3.05 8.08
CA LEU A 39 10.57 -3.00 6.90
C LEU A 39 9.81 -3.14 5.58
N GLY A 40 8.70 -3.89 5.58
CA GLY A 40 7.83 -4.05 4.43
C GLY A 40 7.11 -2.76 4.08
N VAL A 41 6.67 -2.01 5.09
CA VAL A 41 6.06 -0.67 4.91
C VAL A 41 7.02 0.25 4.15
N LEU A 42 8.30 0.32 4.56
CA LEU A 42 9.30 1.14 3.88
C LEU A 42 9.52 0.75 2.40
N LYS A 43 9.53 -0.55 2.09
CA LYS A 43 9.61 -1.02 0.69
C LYS A 43 8.37 -0.65 -0.11
N LEU A 44 7.19 -0.78 0.50
CA LEU A 44 5.92 -0.43 -0.12
C LEU A 44 5.87 1.07 -0.43
N ILE A 45 6.32 1.92 0.50
CA ILE A 45 6.44 3.37 0.30
C ILE A 45 7.36 3.68 -0.88
N ALA A 46 8.58 3.14 -0.88
CA ALA A 46 9.53 3.36 -1.97
C ALA A 46 8.98 2.89 -3.32
N TRP A 47 8.26 1.77 -3.34
CA TRP A 47 7.57 1.28 -4.52
C TRP A 47 6.43 2.21 -4.96
N VAL A 48 5.62 2.74 -4.04
CA VAL A 48 4.55 3.68 -4.36
C VAL A 48 5.12 4.99 -4.92
N GLU A 49 6.18 5.53 -4.30
CA GLU A 49 6.86 6.74 -4.77
C GLU A 49 7.38 6.57 -6.19
N ASP A 50 8.09 5.47 -6.47
CA ASP A 50 8.62 5.17 -7.80
C ASP A 50 7.50 4.87 -8.82
N ARG A 51 6.50 4.07 -8.43
CA ARG A 51 5.46 3.59 -9.33
C ARG A 51 4.46 4.67 -9.73
N PHE A 52 4.13 5.56 -8.80
CA PHE A 52 3.12 6.60 -8.99
C PHE A 52 3.73 8.00 -9.14
N GLU A 53 5.07 8.11 -9.07
CA GLU A 53 5.82 9.38 -9.11
C GLU A 53 5.30 10.37 -8.06
N LEU A 54 5.06 9.85 -6.84
CA LEU A 54 4.53 10.60 -5.71
C LEU A 54 5.66 10.86 -4.69
N ALA A 55 5.53 11.94 -3.92
CA ALA A 55 6.36 12.18 -2.75
C ALA A 55 5.55 11.79 -1.50
N VAL A 56 6.00 10.79 -0.76
CA VAL A 56 5.39 10.39 0.51
C VAL A 56 6.09 11.18 1.63
N GLY A 57 5.35 12.09 2.28
CA GLY A 57 5.90 12.90 3.37
C GLY A 57 6.06 12.09 4.66
N ASP A 58 6.90 12.57 5.60
CA ASP A 58 7.11 11.91 6.90
C ASP A 58 5.82 11.67 7.70
N ALA A 59 4.83 12.56 7.57
CA ALA A 59 3.52 12.42 8.20
C ALA A 59 2.65 11.33 7.58
N ASP A 60 2.93 10.96 6.32
CA ASP A 60 2.21 9.93 5.58
C ASP A 60 2.82 8.54 5.76
N LEU A 61 4.04 8.45 6.30
CA LEU A 61 4.72 7.21 6.69
C LEU A 61 4.08 6.49 7.89
N ASP A 62 2.90 6.94 8.34
CA ASP A 62 2.22 6.32 9.46
C ASP A 62 1.81 4.88 9.09
N PRO A 63 2.20 3.85 9.85
CA PRO A 63 1.82 2.47 9.58
C PRO A 63 0.30 2.25 9.52
N ASN A 64 -0.51 3.12 10.15
CA ASN A 64 -1.96 3.07 10.02
C ASN A 64 -2.45 3.36 8.58
N ASN A 65 -1.70 4.12 7.78
CA ASN A 65 -2.01 4.36 6.36
C ASN A 65 -1.71 3.13 5.48
N PHE A 66 -0.86 2.22 5.97
CA PHE A 66 -0.45 1.00 5.27
C PHE A 66 -1.04 -0.27 5.87
N ARG A 67 -1.95 -0.14 6.85
CA ARG A 67 -2.59 -1.26 7.54
C ARG A 67 -3.42 -2.12 6.60
N SER A 68 -4.04 -1.53 5.58
CA SER A 68 -4.95 -2.23 4.67
C SER A 68 -4.79 -1.70 3.25
N VAL A 69 -5.17 -2.51 2.28
CA VAL A 69 -5.09 -2.13 0.85
C VAL A 69 -5.96 -0.90 0.57
N GLU A 70 -7.11 -0.79 1.23
CA GLU A 70 -8.00 0.38 1.11
C GLU A 70 -7.33 1.66 1.65
N ALA A 71 -6.64 1.58 2.79
CA ALA A 71 -5.91 2.72 3.34
C ALA A 71 -4.81 3.19 2.38
N ILE A 72 -4.09 2.24 1.77
CA ILE A 72 -3.05 2.54 0.78
C ILE A 72 -3.65 3.16 -0.48
N ASP A 73 -4.76 2.63 -1.00
CA ASP A 73 -5.42 3.18 -2.19
C ASP A 73 -5.95 4.61 -1.95
N THR A 74 -6.50 4.83 -0.76
CA THR A 74 -6.96 6.15 -0.31
C THR A 74 -5.78 7.12 -0.26
N PHE A 75 -4.69 6.71 0.40
CA PHE A 75 -3.47 7.49 0.51
C PHE A 75 -2.89 7.88 -0.87
N ILE A 76 -2.75 6.93 -1.79
CA ILE A 76 -2.27 7.19 -3.16
C ILE A 76 -3.20 8.16 -3.89
N THR A 77 -4.51 8.02 -3.72
CA THR A 77 -5.50 8.88 -4.35
C THR A 77 -5.43 10.30 -3.82
N GLU A 78 -5.23 10.48 -2.52
CA GLU A 78 -5.05 11.79 -1.88
C GLU A 78 -3.73 12.44 -2.28
N ALA A 79 -2.62 11.70 -2.23
CA ALA A 79 -1.31 12.18 -2.66
C ALA A 79 -1.32 12.63 -4.13
N ARG A 80 -1.97 11.87 -5.02
CA ARG A 80 -2.17 12.27 -6.43
C ARG A 80 -2.99 13.54 -6.59
N ARG A 81 -3.99 13.78 -5.75
CA ARG A 81 -4.77 15.03 -5.79
C ARG A 81 -3.93 16.23 -5.39
N THR A 82 -3.11 16.08 -4.35
CA THR A 82 -2.23 17.15 -3.89
C THR A 82 -1.13 17.47 -4.91
N ALA A 83 -0.56 16.46 -5.58
CA ALA A 83 0.45 16.66 -6.62
C ALA A 83 -0.10 17.28 -7.93
N ALA A 84 -1.41 17.13 -8.19
CA ALA A 84 -2.07 17.69 -9.37
C ALA A 84 -2.69 19.09 -9.16
N ALA A 85 -2.61 19.64 -7.94
CA ALA A 85 -3.12 20.95 -7.56
C ALA A 85 -2.02 22.02 -7.62
#